data_AF-A0A370X9D4-F1
#
_entry.id   AF-A0A370X9D4-F1
#
_cell.length_a   1.000
_cell.length_b   1.000
_cell.length_c   1.000
_cell.angle_alpha   90.00
_cell.angle_beta   90.00
_cell.angle_gamma   90.00
#
_symmetry.space_group_name_H-M   'P 1'
#
loop_
_entity.id
_entity.type
_entity.pdbx_description
1 polymer ?
#
loop_
_entity_poly.entity_id
_entity_poly.type
_entity_poly.pdbx_seq_one_letter_code
_entity_poly.pdbx_strand_id
1 'polypeptide(L)'
;MKQANEAGFFFPWAYVARGVVLVSSLFLFGCNHATRKPLPAVVAPTSSVTGIAACDSYLDTYLACHRAAGTYPADALQTHYQSMRDTLLQEASDPGVRPYLANRCLGLAQQLRDSLHGHSCAPPTSTTTPH
;
A
#
# COMPACT_ATOMS: atom_id res chain seq x y z
N MET A 1 -8.43 -44.16 16.13
CA MET A 1 -8.63 -43.90 14.68
C MET A 1 -7.94 -42.55 14.42
N LYS A 2 -6.63 -42.54 14.16
CA LYS A 2 -5.91 -42.69 12.88
C LYS A 2 -6.06 -41.45 11.98
N GLN A 3 -4.89 -40.84 11.73
CA GLN A 3 -4.60 -39.65 10.92
C GLN A 3 -5.02 -39.77 9.45
N ALA A 4 -5.23 -38.60 8.81
CA ALA A 4 -4.68 -38.12 7.52
C ALA A 4 -5.56 -36.91 7.09
N ASN A 5 -5.13 -35.67 6.84
CA ASN A 5 -3.96 -35.05 6.22
C ASN A 5 -3.80 -35.25 4.69
N GLU A 6 -3.59 -34.11 4.01
CA GLU A 6 -2.92 -33.90 2.70
C GLU A 6 -3.69 -34.02 1.36
N ALA A 7 -3.80 -32.88 0.67
CA ALA A 7 -3.32 -32.56 -0.71
C ALA A 7 -3.98 -31.22 -1.15
N GLY A 8 -3.28 -30.12 -1.47
CA GLY A 8 -2.42 -29.95 -2.64
C GLY A 8 -3.29 -30.07 -3.92
N PHE A 9 -3.40 -29.12 -4.85
CA PHE A 9 -2.31 -28.46 -5.55
C PHE A 9 -2.92 -27.43 -6.53
N PHE A 10 -2.56 -26.16 -6.36
CA PHE A 10 -2.01 -25.29 -7.40
C PHE A 10 -2.51 -25.43 -8.86
N PHE A 11 -3.47 -24.59 -9.24
CA PHE A 11 -3.52 -23.98 -10.58
C PHE A 11 -2.49 -22.84 -10.64
N PRO A 12 -1.67 -22.76 -11.71
CA PRO A 12 -1.71 -21.52 -12.47
C PRO A 12 -1.65 -21.74 -13.99
N TRP A 13 -2.73 -21.24 -14.58
CA TRP A 13 -2.87 -20.70 -15.93
C TRP A 13 -1.56 -20.08 -16.46
N ALA A 14 -0.94 -20.75 -17.44
CA ALA A 14 0.23 -20.25 -18.15
C ALA A 14 -0.18 -19.37 -19.34
N TYR A 15 0.30 -18.14 -19.27
CA TYR A 15 0.50 -17.14 -20.32
C TYR A 15 0.79 -17.65 -21.74
N VAL A 16 0.14 -17.03 -22.73
CA VAL A 16 0.69 -16.70 -24.07
C VAL A 16 -0.19 -15.57 -24.65
N ALA A 17 0.19 -14.28 -24.63
CA ALA A 17 1.24 -13.59 -25.38
C ALA A 17 0.96 -13.45 -26.90
N ARG A 18 1.08 -12.19 -27.37
CA ARG A 18 1.41 -11.70 -28.73
C ARG A 18 0.27 -11.25 -29.65
N GLY A 19 0.24 -9.93 -29.91
CA GLY A 19 -0.45 -9.30 -31.05
C GLY A 19 -0.13 -7.79 -31.10
N VAL A 20 0.95 -7.36 -31.77
CA VAL A 20 0.93 -6.60 -33.07
C VAL A 20 0.41 -5.15 -32.89
N VAL A 21 1.24 -4.10 -32.81
CA VAL A 21 2.01 -3.36 -33.85
C VAL A 21 1.18 -2.32 -34.65
N LEU A 22 1.71 -1.08 -34.71
CA LEU A 22 1.32 0.15 -35.48
C LEU A 22 0.18 0.97 -34.85
N VAL A 23 0.23 2.31 -34.75
CA VAL A 23 0.37 3.31 -35.81
C VAL A 23 0.83 4.67 -35.24
N SER A 24 1.64 5.37 -36.03
CA SER A 24 2.09 6.76 -35.93
C SER A 24 1.00 7.78 -35.58
N SER A 25 1.32 8.78 -34.76
CA SER A 25 0.70 10.11 -34.82
C SER A 25 1.61 11.16 -34.21
N LEU A 26 2.28 11.92 -35.08
CA LEU A 26 2.80 13.24 -34.75
C LEU A 26 1.59 14.13 -34.39
N PHE A 27 1.50 14.54 -33.13
CA PHE A 27 0.74 15.73 -32.75
C PHE A 27 1.72 16.78 -32.23
N LEU A 28 2.04 17.71 -33.13
CA LEU A 28 2.51 19.05 -32.78
C LEU A 28 1.34 19.78 -32.13
N PHE A 29 1.21 19.68 -30.80
CA PHE A 29 0.29 20.51 -30.02
C PHE A 29 1.09 21.48 -29.14
N GLY A 30 1.12 22.72 -29.63
CA GLY A 30 0.98 23.96 -28.88
C GLY A 30 1.59 24.05 -27.48
N CYS A 31 2.63 24.87 -27.39
CA CYS A 31 3.04 25.57 -26.18
C CYS A 31 1.86 26.38 -25.59
N ASN A 32 1.28 25.89 -24.49
CA ASN A 32 0.48 26.72 -23.59
C ASN A 32 0.92 26.43 -22.15
N HIS A 33 2.01 27.09 -21.76
CA HIS A 33 2.56 27.07 -20.41
C HIS A 33 1.67 27.96 -19.52
N ALA A 34 0.57 27.38 -19.02
CA ALA A 34 -0.09 27.94 -17.86
C ALA A 34 0.82 27.66 -16.66
N THR A 35 1.52 28.70 -16.19
CA THR A 35 2.33 28.70 -14.97
C THR A 35 1.43 28.50 -13.75
N ARG A 36 0.98 27.27 -13.50
CA ARG A 36 0.56 26.88 -12.16
C ARG A 36 1.81 26.90 -11.31
N LYS A 37 1.87 27.83 -10.36
CA LYS A 37 2.81 27.77 -9.24
C LYS A 37 2.60 26.39 -8.57
N PRO A 38 3.55 25.44 -8.67
CA PRO A 38 3.40 24.18 -7.97
C PRO A 38 3.40 24.54 -6.48
N LEU A 39 2.27 24.33 -5.82
CA LEU A 39 2.31 24.02 -4.39
C LEU A 39 3.29 22.84 -4.26
N PRO A 40 4.22 22.85 -3.29
CA PRO A 40 5.18 21.77 -3.15
C PRO A 40 4.41 20.45 -3.09
N ALA A 41 4.58 19.62 -4.11
CA ALA A 41 4.09 18.26 -4.12
C ALA A 41 4.95 17.48 -3.11
N VAL A 42 4.63 17.57 -1.83
CA VAL A 42 5.01 16.52 -0.88
C VAL A 42 3.98 15.42 -1.02
N VAL A 43 4.09 14.66 -2.10
CA VAL A 43 3.70 13.26 -2.09
C VAL A 43 4.78 12.58 -2.92
N ALA A 44 5.87 12.18 -2.25
CA ALA A 44 6.66 11.07 -2.75
C ALA A 44 5.68 9.95 -3.10
N PRO A 45 5.83 9.24 -4.23
CA PRO A 45 4.92 8.17 -4.58
C PRO A 45 4.91 7.20 -3.41
N THR A 46 3.85 7.24 -2.59
CA THR A 46 3.53 6.12 -1.71
C THR A 46 3.33 4.99 -2.68
N SER A 47 4.28 4.06 -2.67
CA SER A 47 4.27 2.91 -3.55
C SER A 47 2.88 2.31 -3.50
N SER A 48 2.11 2.47 -4.58
CA SER A 48 0.73 1.97 -4.64
C SER A 48 0.83 0.46 -4.65
N VAL A 49 0.68 -0.16 -3.48
CA VAL A 49 0.87 -1.60 -3.31
C VAL A 49 -0.41 -2.30 -3.77
N THR A 50 -1.54 -1.87 -3.22
CA THR A 50 -2.85 -2.48 -3.45
C THR A 50 -3.63 -1.81 -4.58
N GLY A 51 -3.25 -0.58 -4.95
CA GLY A 51 -4.03 0.25 -5.88
C GLY A 51 -5.34 0.77 -5.27
N ILE A 52 -5.48 0.70 -3.94
CA ILE A 52 -6.61 1.20 -3.18
C ILE A 52 -6.08 2.21 -2.18
N ALA A 53 -6.38 3.49 -2.41
CA ALA A 53 -5.77 4.61 -1.68
C ALA A 53 -5.85 4.48 -0.15
N ALA A 54 -6.98 4.00 0.39
CA ALA A 54 -7.14 3.81 1.84
C ALA A 54 -6.18 2.75 2.41
N CYS A 55 -5.95 1.66 1.69
CA CYS A 55 -5.05 0.59 2.10
C CYS A 55 -3.58 1.01 1.94
N ASP A 56 -3.25 1.69 0.85
CA ASP A 56 -1.90 2.20 0.63
C ASP A 56 -1.51 3.26 1.67
N SER A 57 -2.45 4.14 2.07
CA SER A 57 -2.24 5.10 3.17
C SER A 57 -2.10 4.42 4.54
N TYR A 58 -2.86 3.34 4.79
CA TYR A 58 -2.70 2.53 5.99
C TYR A 58 -1.32 1.87 6.05
N LEU A 59 -0.87 1.27 4.94
CA LEU A 59 0.44 0.61 4.86
C LEU A 59 1.61 1.59 5.00
N ASP A 60 1.49 2.81 4.47
CA ASP A 60 2.51 3.86 4.60
C ASP A 60 2.74 4.24 6.07
N THR A 61 1.66 4.33 6.84
CA THR A 61 1.71 4.72 8.26
C THR A 61 1.96 3.55 9.22
N TYR A 62 1.72 2.31 8.77
CA TYR A 62 1.73 1.09 9.59
C TYR A 62 2.97 0.97 10.47
N LEU A 63 4.17 0.99 9.85
CA LEU A 63 5.42 0.75 10.57
C LEU A 63 5.69 1.84 11.61
N ALA A 64 5.44 3.10 11.27
CA ALA A 64 5.75 4.21 12.16
C ALA A 64 4.76 4.28 13.33
N CYS A 65 3.46 4.09 13.07
CA CYS A 65 2.44 4.02 14.13
C CYS A 65 2.67 2.82 15.06
N HIS A 66 2.92 1.62 14.55
CA HIS A 66 3.12 0.45 15.41
C HIS A 66 4.41 0.52 16.23
N ARG A 67 5.47 1.19 15.72
CA ARG A 67 6.65 1.51 16.55
C ARG A 67 6.30 2.46 17.69
N ALA A 68 5.54 3.52 17.39
CA ALA A 68 5.13 4.50 18.39
C ALA A 68 4.19 3.91 19.46
N ALA A 69 3.30 3.00 19.05
CA ALA A 69 2.39 2.28 19.94
C ALA A 69 3.08 1.18 20.76
N GLY A 70 4.27 0.72 20.36
CA GLY A 70 4.95 -0.39 21.01
C GLY A 70 4.19 -1.73 20.95
N THR A 71 3.24 -1.87 20.02
CA THR A 71 2.35 -3.06 19.92
C THR A 71 3.12 -4.33 19.60
N TYR A 72 4.18 -4.22 18.80
CA TYR A 72 5.04 -5.33 18.39
C TYR A 72 6.48 -5.06 18.81
N PRO A 73 7.24 -6.11 19.17
CA PRO A 73 8.68 -5.97 19.32
C PRO A 73 9.31 -5.65 17.95
N ALA A 74 10.43 -4.91 17.97
CA ALA A 74 11.01 -4.30 16.76
C ALA A 74 11.43 -5.34 15.70
N ASP A 75 11.85 -6.52 16.13
CA ASP A 75 12.23 -7.66 15.28
C ASP A 75 11.01 -8.32 14.60
N ALA A 76 9.86 -8.37 15.27
CA ALA A 76 8.65 -8.95 14.72
C ALA A 76 7.86 -7.97 13.83
N LEU A 77 7.99 -6.66 14.07
CA LEU A 77 7.19 -5.64 13.37
C LEU A 77 7.29 -5.73 11.85
N GLN A 78 8.50 -5.93 11.32
CA GLN A 78 8.73 -6.01 9.88
C GLN A 78 8.07 -7.24 9.25
N THR A 79 8.01 -8.36 9.99
CA THR A 79 7.32 -9.59 9.58
C THR A 79 5.81 -9.40 9.59
N HIS A 80 5.27 -8.75 10.62
CA HIS A 80 3.84 -8.43 10.69
C HIS A 80 3.39 -7.49 9.58
N TYR A 81 4.19 -6.47 9.27
CA TYR A 81 3.93 -5.58 8.13
C TYR A 81 3.85 -6.34 6.80
N GLN A 82 4.81 -7.24 6.54
CA GLN A 82 4.83 -8.04 5.31
C GLN A 82 3.58 -8.93 5.20
N SER A 83 3.24 -9.65 6.27
CA SER A 83 2.04 -10.49 6.31
C SER A 83 0.76 -9.69 6.06
N MET A 84 0.62 -8.51 6.68
CA MET A 84 -0.50 -7.61 6.46
C MET A 84 -0.56 -7.11 5.02
N ARG A 85 0.58 -6.67 4.47
CA ARG A 85 0.69 -6.20 3.10
C ARG A 85 0.29 -7.28 2.09
N ASP A 86 0.80 -8.50 2.28
CA ASP A 86 0.51 -9.62 1.39
C ASP A 86 -0.96 -10.05 1.48
N THR A 87 -1.56 -9.98 2.68
CA THR A 87 -3.00 -10.19 2.88
C THR A 87 -3.82 -9.16 2.10
N LEU A 88 -3.50 -7.86 2.22
CA LEU A 88 -4.21 -6.80 1.51
C LEU A 88 -4.03 -6.88 -0.01
N LEU A 89 -2.85 -7.30 -0.48
CA LEU A 89 -2.61 -7.58 -1.90
C LEU A 89 -3.49 -8.72 -2.41
N GLN A 90 -3.60 -9.81 -1.64
CA GLN A 90 -4.46 -10.92 -1.98
C GLN A 90 -5.94 -10.48 -2.02
N GLU A 91 -6.40 -9.75 -1.01
CA GLU A 91 -7.78 -9.23 -0.95
C GLU A 91 -8.08 -8.24 -2.08
N ALA A 92 -7.10 -7.42 -2.48
CA ALA A 92 -7.25 -6.48 -3.59
C ALA A 92 -7.34 -7.19 -4.96
N SER A 93 -6.80 -8.41 -5.08
CA SER A 93 -6.90 -9.22 -6.29
C SER A 93 -8.25 -9.91 -6.47
N ASP A 94 -9.03 -10.08 -5.39
CA ASP A 94 -10.33 -10.73 -5.42
C ASP A 94 -11.45 -9.74 -5.81
N PRO A 95 -12.15 -9.95 -6.94
CA PRO A 95 -13.21 -9.04 -7.41
C PRO A 95 -14.43 -8.97 -6.48
N GLY A 96 -14.68 -10.00 -5.67
CA GLY A 96 -15.77 -10.02 -4.68
C GLY A 96 -15.43 -9.23 -3.42
N VAL A 97 -14.16 -9.15 -3.04
CA VAL A 97 -13.69 -8.47 -1.80
C VAL A 97 -13.31 -7.02 -2.07
N ARG A 98 -12.63 -6.76 -3.19
CA ARG A 98 -12.07 -5.46 -3.56
C ARG A 98 -13.02 -4.26 -3.36
N PRO A 99 -14.34 -4.32 -3.66
CA PRO A 99 -15.25 -3.19 -3.43
C PRO A 99 -15.37 -2.75 -1.96
N TYR A 100 -15.17 -3.68 -1.01
CA TYR A 100 -15.30 -3.43 0.42
C TYR A 100 -13.98 -3.08 1.10
N LEU A 101 -12.86 -3.36 0.42
CA LEU A 101 -11.53 -3.31 1.00
C LEU A 101 -11.13 -1.90 1.44
N ALA A 102 -11.58 -0.86 0.73
CA ALA A 102 -11.37 0.53 1.14
C ALA A 102 -11.91 0.82 2.54
N ASN A 103 -13.17 0.42 2.82
CA ASN A 103 -13.80 0.63 4.13
C ASN A 103 -13.11 -0.18 5.23
N ARG A 104 -12.65 -1.40 4.91
CA ARG A 104 -11.90 -2.23 5.85
C ARG A 104 -10.57 -1.58 6.24
N CYS A 105 -9.81 -1.07 5.27
CA CYS A 105 -8.55 -0.36 5.53
C CYS A 105 -8.76 0.93 6.32
N LEU A 106 -9.85 1.67 6.07
CA LEU A 106 -10.22 2.81 6.91
C LEU A 106 -10.48 2.39 8.36
N GLY A 107 -11.18 1.27 8.58
CA GLY A 107 -11.39 0.70 9.91
C GLY A 107 -10.08 0.32 10.61
N LEU A 108 -9.18 -0.36 9.91
CA LEU A 108 -7.84 -0.71 10.43
C LEU A 108 -7.04 0.55 10.82
N ALA A 109 -7.09 1.60 10.01
CA ALA A 109 -6.42 2.86 10.31
C ALA A 109 -7.02 3.56 11.55
N GLN A 110 -8.34 3.50 11.75
CA GLN A 110 -8.97 3.99 12.99
C GLN A 110 -8.50 3.19 14.21
N GLN A 111 -8.57 1.86 14.13
CA GLN A 111 -8.13 0.97 15.21
C GLN A 111 -6.67 1.20 15.60
N LEU A 112 -5.80 1.39 14.60
CA LEU A 112 -4.39 1.73 14.83
C LEU A 112 -4.25 3.08 15.55
N ARG A 113 -5.01 4.10 15.14
CA ARG A 113 -4.99 5.39 15.83
C ARG A 113 -5.47 5.31 17.27
N ASP A 114 -6.52 4.55 17.53
CA ASP A 114 -7.04 4.35 18.87
C ASP A 114 -6.01 3.65 19.78
N SER A 115 -5.23 2.71 19.21
CA SER A 115 -4.16 2.01 19.92
C SER A 115 -2.93 2.86 20.24
N LEU A 116 -2.79 4.03 19.60
CA LEU A 116 -1.68 4.95 19.89
C LEU A 116 -1.84 5.68 21.22
N HIS A 117 -3.03 5.70 21.83
CA HIS A 117 -3.27 6.37 23.11
C HIS A 117 -2.76 7.84 23.17
N GLY A 118 -2.81 8.56 22.05
CA GLY A 118 -2.33 9.95 21.93
C GLY A 118 -0.89 10.11 21.42
N HIS A 119 -0.16 9.02 21.17
CA HIS A 119 1.15 9.07 20.51
C HIS A 119 1.01 9.40 19.02
N SER A 120 1.92 10.23 18.49
CA SER A 120 1.98 10.51 17.06
C SER A 120 2.69 9.40 16.30
N CYS A 121 2.14 8.98 15.17
CA CYS A 121 2.78 8.02 14.26
C CYS A 121 4.05 8.55 13.57
N ALA A 122 4.36 9.83 13.69
CA ALA A 122 5.45 10.42 12.93
C ALA A 122 6.80 9.82 13.37
N PRO A 123 7.66 9.38 12.44
CA PRO A 123 9.07 9.23 12.77
C PRO A 123 9.57 10.60 13.26
N PRO A 124 10.52 10.67 14.22
CA PRO A 124 11.05 11.96 14.65
C PRO A 124 11.59 12.64 13.39
N THR A 125 10.95 13.75 13.01
CA THR A 125 11.47 14.59 11.93
C THR A 125 12.87 14.97 12.35
N SER A 126 13.87 14.45 11.64
CA SER A 126 15.22 14.98 11.74
C SER A 126 15.15 16.38 11.15
N THR A 127 14.73 17.34 11.98
CA THR A 127 14.86 18.77 11.73
C THR A 127 16.35 19.02 11.68
N THR A 128 16.94 18.80 10.51
CA THR A 128 18.26 19.34 10.17
C THR A 128 18.04 20.82 10.04
N THR A 129 18.17 21.53 11.15
CA THR A 129 18.31 22.98 11.19
C THR A 129 19.64 23.31 10.48
N PRO A 130 19.64 23.98 9.33
CA PRO A 130 20.87 24.54 8.79
C PRO A 130 21.18 25.82 9.59
N HIS A 131 22.36 25.85 10.21
CA HIS A 131 22.96 27.06 10.80
C HIS A 131 23.94 27.67 9.81
#